data_AF-A0A5M8NWK9-F1
#
_entry.id   AF-A0A5M8NWK9-F1
#
_cell.length_a   1.000
_cell.length_b   1.000
_cell.length_c   1.000
_cell.angle_alpha   90.00
_cell.angle_beta   90.00
_cell.angle_gamma   90.00
#
_symmetry.space_group_name_H-M   'P 1'
#
loop_
_entity.id
_entity.type
_entity.pdbx_description
1 polymer ?
#
loop_
_entity_poly.entity_id
_entity_poly.type
_entity_poly.pdbx_seq_one_letter_code
_entity_poly.pdbx_strand_id
1 'polypeptide(L)'
;MLEGEPMVSHERIYQFIRDDKTNGGVLYKNLRHRLKHRKRAVGGKKVIIPDKVSIGQRPEIINQKQRFGDWEIDTIVGKENLR
;
A
#
# COMPACT_ATOMS: atom_id res chain seq x y z
N MET A 1 -8.26 25.46 -9.25
CA MET A 1 -7.88 24.94 -10.58
C MET A 1 -8.00 26.11 -11.53
N LEU A 2 -6.99 26.38 -12.38
CA LEU A 2 -7.04 27.49 -13.33
C LEU A 2 -7.99 27.11 -14.47
N GLU A 3 -9.13 27.79 -14.55
CA GLU A 3 -10.10 27.63 -15.64
C GLU A 3 -9.70 28.53 -16.81
N GLY A 4 -9.52 27.96 -18.01
CA GLY A 4 -9.43 28.75 -19.25
C GLY A 4 -8.29 28.39 -20.22
N GLU A 5 -7.28 27.64 -19.79
CA GLU A 5 -6.16 27.28 -20.68
C GLU A 5 -6.39 25.91 -21.35
N PRO A 6 -6.13 25.76 -22.66
CA PRO A 6 -6.18 24.47 -23.34
C PRO A 6 -5.12 23.54 -22.73
N MET A 7 -5.56 22.67 -21.83
CA MET A 7 -4.69 21.78 -21.08
C MET A 7 -4.73 20.39 -21.70
N VAL A 8 -3.56 19.87 -22.03
CA VAL A 8 -3.42 18.46 -22.36
C VAL A 8 -3.75 17.60 -21.14
N SER A 9 -4.42 16.47 -21.35
CA SER A 9 -4.69 15.54 -20.26
C SER A 9 -3.38 15.08 -19.63
N HIS A 10 -3.38 14.84 -18.32
CA HIS A 10 -2.21 14.29 -17.62
C HIS A 10 -1.71 13.00 -18.27
N GLU A 11 -2.63 12.18 -18.79
CA GLU A 11 -2.29 10.97 -19.55
C GLU A 11 -1.48 11.30 -20.81
N ARG A 12 -1.87 12.33 -21.58
CA ARG A 12 -1.16 12.73 -22.78
C ARG A 12 0.28 13.16 -22.48
N ILE A 13 0.49 13.87 -21.37
CA ILE A 13 1.83 14.21 -20.87
C ILE A 13 2.63 12.93 -20.56
N TYR A 14 2.03 11.95 -19.88
CA TYR A 14 2.72 10.69 -19.58
C TYR A 14 3.02 9.84 -20.81
N GLN A 15 2.13 9.80 -21.81
CA GLN A 15 2.38 9.15 -23.09
C GLN A 15 3.59 9.79 -23.78
N PHE A 16 3.60 11.12 -23.90
CA PHE A 16 4.69 11.85 -24.51
C PHE A 16 6.05 11.59 -23.83
N ILE A 17 6.11 11.57 -22.50
CA ILE A 17 7.34 11.27 -21.76
C ILE A 17 7.78 9.81 -21.97
N ARG A 18 6.84 8.87 -22.13
CA ARG A 18 7.16 7.46 -22.41
C ARG A 18 7.72 7.30 -23.82
N ASP A 19 7.12 7.97 -24.80
CA ASP A 19 7.55 7.95 -26.21
C ASP A 19 8.97 8.56 -26.36
N ASP A 20 9.23 9.70 -25.71
CA ASP A 20 10.57 10.30 -25.63
C ASP A 20 11.60 9.31 -25.08
N LYS A 21 11.27 8.64 -23.96
CA LYS A 21 12.14 7.62 -23.36
C LYS A 21 12.41 6.44 -24.31
N THR A 22 11.41 5.96 -25.05
CA THR A 22 11.62 4.88 -26.03
C THR A 22 12.53 5.29 -27.18
N ASN A 23 12.51 6.58 -27.54
CA ASN A 23 13.37 7.17 -28.57
C ASN A 23 14.77 7.58 -28.03
N GLY A 24 15.12 7.20 -26.80
CA GLY A 24 16.42 7.52 -26.19
C GLY A 24 16.51 8.90 -25.54
N GLY A 25 15.38 9.60 -25.41
CA GLY A 25 15.27 10.89 -24.77
C GLY A 25 15.45 10.88 -23.25
N VAL A 26 15.42 12.06 -22.65
CA VAL A 26 15.83 12.28 -21.26
C VAL A 26 14.74 12.92 -20.40
N LEU A 27 13.55 13.19 -20.93
CA LEU A 27 12.48 13.89 -20.20
C LEU A 27 12.08 13.16 -18.92
N TYR A 28 12.10 11.82 -18.95
CA TYR A 28 11.79 11.00 -17.79
C TYR A 28 12.75 11.25 -16.61
N LYS A 29 13.98 11.76 -16.84
CA LYS A 29 14.95 12.05 -15.76
C LYS A 29 14.51 13.19 -14.86
N ASN A 30 13.68 14.09 -15.37
CA ASN A 30 13.13 15.24 -14.64
C ASN A 30 11.96 14.85 -13.74
N LEU A 31 11.35 13.67 -13.94
CA LEU A 31 10.30 13.17 -13.06
C LEU A 31 10.91 12.68 -11.74
N ARG A 32 10.25 13.00 -10.62
CA ARG A 32 10.64 12.61 -9.25
C ARG A 32 11.05 11.14 -9.12
N HIS A 33 10.34 10.25 -9.79
CA HIS A 33 10.57 8.80 -9.72
C HIS A 33 11.18 8.21 -10.99
N ARG A 34 11.47 9.02 -12.02
CA ARG A 34 12.05 8.57 -13.30
C ARG A 34 11.34 7.38 -13.96
N LEU A 35 10.01 7.32 -13.82
CA LEU A 35 9.17 6.20 -14.25
C LEU A 35 9.55 4.83 -13.63
N LYS A 36 10.29 4.82 -12.50
CA LYS A 36 10.63 3.60 -11.78
C LYS A 36 9.45 3.16 -10.92
N HIS A 37 8.88 2.01 -11.25
CA HIS A 37 7.95 1.32 -10.36
C HIS A 37 8.76 0.57 -9.28
N ARG A 38 8.58 0.90 -8.00
CA ARG A 38 9.15 0.10 -6.92
C ARG A 38 8.31 -1.17 -6.78
N LYS A 39 8.89 -2.33 -7.11
CA LYS A 39 8.30 -3.61 -6.69
C LYS A 39 8.52 -3.75 -5.19
N ARG A 40 7.44 -3.83 -4.40
CA ARG A 40 7.53 -4.36 -3.03
C ARG A 40 7.56 -5.88 -3.14
N ALA A 41 8.43 -6.55 -2.40
CA ALA A 41 8.39 -8.00 -2.33
C ALA A 41 7.03 -8.42 -1.74
N VAL A 42 6.24 -9.16 -2.51
CA VAL A 42 5.02 -9.80 -2.01
C VAL A 42 5.47 -11.06 -1.29
N GLY A 43 5.60 -11.00 0.03
CA GLY A 43 6.07 -12.13 0.85
C GLY A 43 7.15 -11.81 1.87
N GLY A 44 7.06 -10.68 2.59
CA GLY A 44 7.89 -10.46 3.76
C GLY A 44 7.59 -11.46 4.89
N LYS A 45 8.56 -11.72 5.77
CA LYS A 45 8.32 -12.48 7.01
C LYS A 45 7.11 -11.89 7.72
N LYS A 46 6.07 -12.69 7.96
CA LYS A 46 4.99 -12.32 8.88
C LYS A 46 5.67 -11.98 10.21
N VAL A 47 5.57 -10.71 10.63
CA VAL A 47 6.10 -10.28 11.92
C VAL A 47 5.27 -11.01 12.97
N ILE A 48 5.88 -11.98 13.66
CA ILE A 48 5.27 -12.63 14.82
C ILE A 48 5.34 -11.58 15.93
N ILE A 49 4.18 -11.13 16.41
CA ILE A 49 4.10 -10.23 17.57
C ILE A 49 4.66 -11.00 18.77
N PRO A 50 5.75 -10.52 19.40
CA PRO A 50 6.25 -11.12 20.63
C PRO A 50 5.16 -11.03 21.70
N ASP A 51 5.00 -12.09 22.49
CA ASP A 51 4.01 -12.20 23.57
C ASP A 51 2.55 -12.07 23.11
N LYS A 52 2.23 -12.52 21.89
CA LYS A 52 0.83 -12.62 21.45
C LYS A 52 0.05 -13.50 22.43
N VAL A 53 -0.99 -12.93 23.04
CA VAL A 53 -1.93 -13.66 23.89
C VAL A 53 -2.99 -14.29 23.00
N SER A 54 -3.28 -15.58 23.19
CA SER A 54 -4.38 -16.23 22.47
C SER A 54 -5.71 -15.57 22.84
N ILE A 55 -6.65 -15.49 21.89
CA ILE A 55 -8.00 -14.95 22.15
C ILE A 55 -8.66 -15.69 23.32
N GLY A 56 -8.39 -16.99 23.49
CA GLY A 56 -8.94 -17.78 24.60
C GLY A 56 -8.31 -17.49 25.98
N GLN A 57 -7.17 -16.79 26.02
CA GLN A 57 -6.48 -16.41 27.27
C GLN A 57 -6.75 -14.96 27.66
N ARG A 58 -7.59 -14.25 26.90
CA ARG A 58 -7.88 -12.84 27.15
C ARG A 58 -8.80 -12.67 28.36
N PRO A 59 -8.59 -11.65 29.20
CA PRO A 59 -9.50 -11.33 30.30
C PRO A 59 -10.94 -11.08 29.85
N GLU A 60 -11.92 -11.55 30.64
CA GLU A 60 -13.36 -11.43 30.39
C GLU A 60 -13.83 -9.96 30.18
N ILE A 61 -13.14 -9.02 30.84
CA ILE A 61 -13.42 -7.57 30.75
C ILE A 61 -13.32 -7.03 29.31
N ILE A 62 -12.52 -7.69 28.45
CA ILE A 62 -12.39 -7.36 27.03
C ILE A 62 -13.65 -7.77 26.27
N ASN A 63 -14.20 -8.95 26.54
CA ASN A 63 -15.50 -9.39 25.96
C ASN A 63 -16.63 -8.43 26.35
N GLN A 64 -16.58 -7.91 27.57
CA GLN A 64 -17.56 -6.97 28.10
C GLN A 64 -17.35 -5.54 27.57
N LYS A 65 -16.29 -5.28 26.79
CA LYS A 65 -15.93 -3.96 26.22
C LYS A 65 -15.87 -2.83 27.25
N GLN A 66 -15.57 -3.15 28.51
CA GLN A 66 -15.55 -2.17 29.61
C GLN A 66 -14.26 -1.37 29.67
N ARG A 67 -13.18 -1.88 29.07
CA ARG A 67 -11.87 -1.22 29.04
C ARG A 67 -11.67 -0.49 27.71
N PHE A 68 -11.23 0.77 27.79
CA PHE A 68 -10.82 1.54 26.63
C PHE A 68 -9.33 1.30 26.31
N GLY A 69 -9.00 1.15 25.03
CA GLY A 69 -7.62 0.97 24.55
C GLY A 69 -7.26 -0.42 24.03
N ASP A 70 -8.18 -1.38 24.07
CA ASP A 70 -8.02 -2.67 23.41
C ASP A 70 -8.42 -2.55 21.93
N TRP A 71 -7.45 -2.67 21.02
CA TRP A 71 -7.67 -2.62 19.58
C TRP A 71 -7.94 -4.03 19.05
N GLU A 72 -9.17 -4.31 18.61
CA GLU A 72 -9.54 -5.58 17.98
C GLU A 72 -9.36 -5.49 16.46
N ILE A 73 -8.60 -6.43 15.88
CA ILE A 73 -8.46 -6.57 14.43
C ILE A 73 -8.90 -7.99 14.07
N ASP A 74 -9.95 -8.10 13.26
CA ASP A 74 -10.40 -9.38 12.71
C ASP A 74 -9.33 -9.94 11.76
N THR A 75 -8.81 -11.12 12.08
CA THR A 75 -7.89 -11.84 11.19
C THR A 75 -8.69 -12.79 10.31
N ILE A 76 -8.96 -12.39 9.06
CA ILE A 76 -9.56 -13.28 8.05
C ILE A 76 -8.43 -14.18 7.51
N VAL A 77 -8.44 -15.45 7.90
CA VAL A 77 -7.49 -16.46 7.41
C VAL A 77 -8.12 -17.22 6.23
N GLY A 78 -7.55 -17.06 5.03
CA GLY A 78 -7.97 -17.86 3.87
C GLY A 78 -7.62 -19.34 4.03
N LYS A 79 -8.39 -20.22 3.37
CA LYS A 79 -8.33 -21.71 3.44
C LYS A 79 -6.92 -22.31 3.30
N GLU A 80 -5.98 -21.57 2.74
CA GLU A 80 -4.63 -22.00 2.36
C GLU A 80 -3.58 -21.80 3.46
N ASN A 81 -3.94 -21.14 4.57
CA ASN A 81 -3.05 -20.92 5.72
C ASN A 81 -3.24 -21.93 6.86
N LEU A 82 -4.14 -22.90 6.70
CA LEU A 82 -4.30 -24.05 7.60
C LEU A 82 -3.34 -25.15 7.15
N ARG A 83 -2.08 -25.07 7.56
CA ARG A 83 -1.14 -26.18 7.48
C ARG A 83 -0.37 -26.31 8.79
#